data_AF-A0A5B1C475-F1
#
_entry.id   AF-A0A5B1C475-F1
#
_cell.length_a   1.000
_cell.length_b   1.000
_cell.length_c   1.000
_cell.angle_alpha   90.00
_cell.angle_beta   90.00
_cell.angle_gamma   90.00
#
_symmetry.space_group_name_H-M   'P 1'
#
loop_
_entity.id
_entity.type
_entity.pdbx_description
1 polymer ?
#
loop_
_entity_poly.entity_id
_entity_poly.type
_entity_poly.pdbx_seq_one_letter_code
_entity_poly.pdbx_strand_id
1 'polypeptide(L)'
;MLTKDVSQELEEILNSLQQQGKEPSVALVKARLKTPVPMPAIIATIKSWKSTQRIPKVEVATTNTAPSLEQRIEQLEQTILQLTARIEALENTNKGGQA
;
A
#
# COMPACT_ATOMS: atom_id res chain seq x y z
N MET A 1 7.44 5.48 17.62
CA MET A 1 6.43 5.08 16.60
C MET A 1 6.71 5.88 15.35
N LEU A 2 6.89 5.24 14.20
CA LEU A 2 7.17 5.96 12.94
C LEU A 2 5.83 6.41 12.32
N THR A 3 5.54 7.71 12.39
CA THR A 3 4.36 8.31 11.78
C THR A 3 4.70 8.79 10.37
N LYS A 4 3.74 8.69 9.45
CA LYS A 4 3.82 9.27 8.12
C LYS A 4 2.81 10.41 8.02
N ASP A 5 3.27 11.59 7.65
CA ASP A 5 2.38 12.69 7.28
C ASP A 5 1.74 12.38 5.92
N VAL A 6 0.41 12.43 5.86
CA VAL A 6 -0.38 12.18 4.64
C VAL A 6 -1.22 13.40 4.26
N SER A 7 -0.92 14.56 4.85
CA SER A 7 -1.71 15.78 4.72
C SER A 7 -1.69 16.30 3.27
N GLN A 8 -0.51 16.30 2.64
CA GLN A 8 -0.34 16.70 1.24
C GLN A 8 -1.09 15.76 0.29
N GLU A 9 -1.01 14.44 0.51
CA GLU A 9 -1.69 13.45 -0.32
C GLU A 9 -3.22 13.65 -0.26
N LEU A 10 -3.76 13.91 0.93
CA LEU A 10 -5.18 14.22 1.11
C LEU A 10 -5.59 15.52 0.42
N GLU A 11 -4.75 16.55 0.48
CA GLU A 11 -4.99 17.83 -0.19
C GLU A 11 -5.06 17.68 -1.72
N GLU A 12 -4.09 16.98 -2.32
CA GLU A 12 -4.07 16.73 -3.76
C GLU A 12 -5.31 15.98 -4.23
N ILE A 13 -5.74 14.96 -3.49
CA ILE A 13 -6.94 14.17 -3.81
C ILE A 13 -8.19 15.04 -3.75
N LEU A 14 -8.34 15.86 -2.71
CA LEU A 14 -9.52 16.70 -2.53
C LEU A 14 -9.59 17.81 -3.58
N ASN A 15 -8.46 18.44 -3.90
CA ASN A 15 -8.37 19.42 -4.99
C ASN A 15 -8.66 18.78 -6.35
N SER A 16 -8.15 17.57 -6.61
CA SER A 16 -8.43 16.84 -7.85
C SER A 16 -9.92 16.49 -7.98
N LEU A 17 -10.57 16.09 -6.89
CA LEU A 17 -12.01 15.82 -6.88
C LEU A 17 -12.83 17.07 -7.17
N GLN A 18 -12.45 18.20 -6.55
CA GLN A 18 -13.09 19.49 -6.80
C GLN A 18 -12.93 19.94 -8.27
N GLN A 19 -11.73 19.82 -8.84
CA GLN A 19 -11.48 20.14 -10.25
C GLN A 19 -12.29 19.26 -11.20
N GLN A 20 -12.57 18.01 -10.81
CA GLN A 20 -13.44 17.09 -11.56
C GLN A 20 -14.94 17.36 -11.35
N GLY A 21 -15.32 18.36 -10.53
CA GLY A 21 -16.72 18.61 -10.16
C GLY A 21 -17.34 17.50 -9.31
N LYS A 22 -16.54 16.65 -8.68
CA LYS A 22 -16.99 15.53 -7.85
C LYS A 22 -16.96 15.93 -6.38
N GLU A 23 -18.06 15.66 -5.67
CA GLU A 23 -18.09 15.86 -4.23
C GLU A 23 -17.20 14.81 -3.54
N PRO A 24 -16.26 15.22 -2.66
CA PRO A 24 -15.42 14.27 -1.96
C PRO A 24 -16.23 13.44 -0.96
N SER A 25 -16.17 12.13 -1.15
CA SER A 25 -16.77 11.12 -0.28
C SER A 25 -15.70 10.19 0.29
N VAL A 26 -16.01 9.53 1.40
CA VAL A 26 -15.07 8.61 2.07
C VAL A 26 -14.58 7.52 1.11
N ALA A 27 -15.46 6.96 0.29
CA ALA A 27 -15.11 5.94 -0.70
C ALA A 27 -14.20 6.49 -1.80
N LEU A 28 -14.51 7.69 -2.34
CA LEU A 28 -13.71 8.30 -3.41
C LEU A 28 -12.31 8.71 -2.95
N VAL A 29 -12.19 9.21 -1.73
CA VAL A 29 -10.89 9.57 -1.14
C VAL A 29 -10.10 8.31 -0.82
N LYS A 30 -10.71 7.31 -0.17
CA LYS A 30 -10.07 6.04 0.15
C LYS A 30 -9.56 5.30 -1.09
N ALA A 31 -10.32 5.31 -2.19
CA ALA A 31 -9.92 4.66 -3.43
C ALA A 31 -8.71 5.31 -4.13
N ARG A 32 -8.37 6.56 -3.78
CA ARG A 32 -7.26 7.33 -4.40
C ARG A 32 -6.02 7.42 -3.50
N LEU A 33 -6.14 7.10 -2.22
CA LEU A 33 -5.03 7.09 -1.28
C LEU A 33 -4.10 5.90 -1.55
N LYS A 34 -2.80 6.16 -1.61
CA LYS A 34 -1.72 5.16 -1.66
C LYS A 34 -1.36 4.68 -0.27
N THR A 35 -1.47 5.58 0.72
CA THR A 35 -1.22 5.26 2.13
C THR A 35 -2.52 4.79 2.79
N PRO A 36 -2.55 3.67 3.51
CA PRO A 36 -3.73 3.28 4.28
C PRO A 36 -3.98 4.29 5.40
N VAL A 37 -5.07 5.05 5.30
CA VAL A 37 -5.51 6.01 6.31
C VAL A 37 -6.75 5.48 7.03
N PRO A 38 -6.82 5.53 8.38
CA PRO A 38 -8.00 5.12 9.13
C PRO A 38 -9.25 5.89 8.69
N MET A 39 -10.39 5.19 8.58
CA MET A 39 -11.66 5.79 8.18
C MET A 39 -12.06 7.02 9.02
N PRO A 40 -11.86 7.05 10.36
CA PRO A 40 -12.15 8.24 11.17
C PRO A 40 -11.33 9.47 10.75
N ALA A 41 -10.06 9.28 10.38
CA ALA A 41 -9.20 10.37 9.94
C ALA A 41 -9.66 10.92 8.58
N ILE A 42 -10.04 10.04 7.63
CA ILE A 42 -10.62 10.44 6.34
C ILE A 42 -11.89 11.28 6.54
N ILE A 43 -12.80 10.83 7.42
CA ILE A 43 -14.06 11.53 7.72
C ILE A 43 -13.77 12.93 8.30
N ALA A 44 -12.85 13.02 9.26
CA ALA A 44 -12.47 14.29 9.88
C ALA A 44 -11.89 15.28 8.86
N THR A 45 -11.01 14.81 7.97
CA THR A 45 -10.43 15.63 6.90
C THR A 45 -11.49 16.14 5.93
N ILE A 46 -12.40 15.27 5.44
CA ILE A 46 -13.47 15.68 4.52
C ILE A 46 -14.39 16.71 5.19
N LYS A 47 -14.75 16.51 6.46
CA LYS A 47 -15.59 17.45 7.20
C LYS A 47 -14.90 18.81 7.38
N SER A 48 -13.63 18.82 7.77
CA SER A 48 -12.83 20.04 7.92
C SER A 48 -12.71 20.79 6.61
N TRP A 49 -12.39 20.09 5.51
CA TRP A 49 -12.27 20.66 4.18
C TRP A 49 -13.59 21.26 3.68
N LYS A 50 -14.72 20.55 3.85
CA LYS A 50 -16.05 21.08 3.49
C LYS A 50 -16.42 22.33 4.29
N SER A 51 -16.02 22.40 5.56
CA SER A 51 -16.39 23.51 6.44
C SER A 51 -15.48 24.73 6.33
N THR A 52 -14.18 24.53 6.04
CA THR A 52 -13.16 25.59 6.17
C THR A 52 -12.21 25.68 4.97
N GLN A 53 -12.37 24.80 3.98
CA GLN A 53 -11.42 24.59 2.87
C GLN A 53 -9.97 24.37 3.33
N ARG A 54 -9.76 23.91 4.57
CA ARG A 54 -8.45 23.57 5.12
C ARG A 54 -8.33 22.08 5.36
N ILE A 55 -7.15 21.56 5.04
CA ILE A 55 -6.72 20.20 5.35
C ILE A 55 -5.99 20.23 6.70
N PRO A 56 -6.49 19.54 7.73
CA PRO A 56 -5.76 19.40 8.98
C PRO A 56 -4.50 18.55 8.77
N LYS A 57 -3.48 18.75 9.60
CA LYS A 57 -2.31 17.88 9.60
C LYS A 57 -2.75 16.48 10.06
N VAL A 58 -2.55 15.47 9.20
CA VAL A 58 -2.88 14.08 9.47
C VAL A 58 -1.61 13.25 9.48
N GLU A 59 -1.25 12.79 10.67
CA GLU A 59 -0.17 11.83 10.88
C GLU A 59 -0.79 10.45 11.09
N VAL A 60 -0.49 9.51 10.19
CA VAL A 60 -0.90 8.12 10.35
C VAL A 60 0.25 7.31 10.92
N ALA A 61 -0.05 6.45 11.89
CA ALA A 61 0.89 5.44 12.30
C ALA A 61 1.16 4.53 11.11
N THR A 62 2.44 4.38 10.74
CA THR A 62 2.82 3.38 9.73
C THR A 62 2.53 2.02 10.33
N THR A 63 1.40 1.41 9.96
CA THR A 63 1.23 -0.01 10.16
C THR A 63 2.19 -0.65 9.17
N ASN A 64 3.35 -1.09 9.64
CA ASN A 64 4.30 -1.88 8.87
C ASN A 64 3.60 -3.21 8.50
N THR A 65 2.77 -3.18 7.46
CA THR A 65 2.28 -4.37 6.75
C THR A 65 3.29 -4.84 5.71
N ALA A 66 4.37 -4.08 5.50
CA ALA A 66 5.56 -4.60 4.83
C ALA A 66 6.15 -5.72 5.70
N PRO A 67 6.43 -6.91 5.13
CA PRO A 67 7.09 -7.97 5.87
C PRO A 67 8.38 -7.42 6.48
N SER A 68 8.63 -7.78 7.74
CA SER A 68 9.90 -7.48 8.39
C SER A 68 11.05 -8.02 7.55
N LEU A 69 12.26 -7.48 7.74
CA LEU A 69 13.44 -7.95 7.03
C LEU A 69 13.63 -9.46 7.21
N GLU A 70 13.39 -9.95 8.43
CA GLU A 70 13.43 -11.38 8.79
C GLU A 70 12.40 -12.19 8.00
N GLN A 71 11.14 -11.76 7.95
CA GLN A 71 10.11 -12.43 7.15
C GLN A 71 10.42 -12.43 5.65
N ARG A 72 11.06 -11.36 5.16
CA ARG A 72 11.46 -11.27 3.76
C ARG A 72 12.64 -12.18 3.44
N ILE A 73 13.58 -12.32 4.37
CA ILE A 73 14.67 -13.30 4.26
C ILE A 73 14.09 -14.72 4.21
N GLU A 74 13.19 -15.05 5.14
CA GLU A 74 12.56 -16.38 5.19
C GLU A 74 11.80 -16.70 3.89
N GLN A 75 11.04 -15.74 3.33
CA GLN A 75 10.37 -15.91 2.04
C GLN A 75 11.35 -16.12 0.87
N LEU A 76 12.48 -15.42 0.87
CA LEU A 76 13.51 -15.57 -0.16
C LEU A 76 14.18 -16.94 -0.06
N GLU A 77 14.50 -17.41 1.15
CA GLU A 77 15.09 -18.73 1.39
C GLU A 77 14.14 -19.86 0.94
N GLN A 78 12.85 -19.75 1.26
CA GLN A 78 11.84 -20.70 0.77
C GLN A 78 11.74 -20.71 -0.76
N THR A 79 11.82 -19.53 -1.38
CA THR A 79 11.79 -19.41 -2.85
C THR A 79 13.01 -20.07 -3.48
N ILE A 80 14.21 -19.84 -2.92
CA ILE A 80 15.44 -20.47 -3.38
C ILE A 80 15.32 -21.99 -3.30
N LEU A 81 14.84 -22.53 -2.17
CA LEU A 81 14.66 -23.97 -1.98
C LEU A 81 13.74 -24.58 -3.04
N GLN A 82 12.57 -23.95 -3.29
CA GLN A 82 11.64 -24.42 -4.31
C GLN A 82 12.23 -24.38 -5.73
N LEU A 83 12.95 -23.30 -6.05
CA LEU A 83 13.55 -23.15 -7.38
C LEU A 83 14.67 -24.16 -7.60
N THR A 84 15.53 -24.40 -6.60
CA THR A 84 16.58 -25.41 -6.67
C THR A 84 15.99 -26.81 -6.89
N ALA A 85 14.96 -27.18 -6.12
CA ALA A 85 14.28 -28.47 -6.30
C ALA A 85 13.67 -28.62 -7.70
N ARG A 86 13.07 -27.54 -8.24
CA ARG A 86 12.51 -27.55 -9.59
C ARG A 86 13.58 -27.70 -10.66
N ILE A 87 14.72 -27.03 -10.51
CA ILE A 87 15.85 -27.14 -11.44
C ILE A 87 16.39 -28.57 -11.43
N GLU A 88 16.63 -29.17 -10.27
CA GLU A 88 17.12 -30.54 -10.16
C GLU A 88 16.18 -31.56 -10.83
N ALA A 89 14.87 -31.41 -10.62
CA ALA A 89 13.87 -32.26 -11.26
C ALA A 89 13.88 -32.12 -12.79
N LEU A 90 14.05 -30.90 -13.30
CA LEU A 90 14.15 -30.64 -14.74
C LEU A 90 15.45 -31.20 -15.33
N GLU A 91 16.57 -31.05 -14.62
CA GLU A 91 17.87 -31.60 -15.04
C GLU A 91 17.84 -33.13 -15.09
N ASN A 92 17.22 -33.79 -14.11
CA ASN A 92 17.06 -35.24 -14.09
C ASN A 92 16.13 -35.73 -15.21
N THR A 93 15.05 -35.00 -15.48
CA THR A 93 14.14 -35.31 -16.59
C THR A 93 14.85 -35.15 -17.95
N ASN A 94 15.68 -34.12 -18.10
CA ASN A 94 16.42 -33.86 -19.34
C ASN A 94 17.58 -34.85 -19.57
N LYS A 95 18.20 -35.34 -18.49
CA LYS A 95 19.21 -36.42 -18.56
C LYS A 95 18.60 -37.78 -18.93
N GLY A 96 17.34 -38.05 -18.54
CA GLY A 96 16.62 -39.27 -18.90
C GLY A 96 16.12 -39.34 -20.35
N GLY A 97 16.15 -38.22 -21.10
CA GLY A 97 15.70 -38.16 -22.50
C GLY A 97 16.80 -38.31 -23.56
N GLN A 98 18.06 -38.53 -23.15
CA GLN A 98 19.22 -38.69 -24.05
C GLN A 98 19.80 -40.11 -24.09
N ALA A 99 19.05 -41.12 -23.64
CA ALA A 99 19.44 -42.54 -23.70
C ALA A 99 18.58 -43.32 -24.70
#